data_AF-A0A9D9DBM2-F1
#
_entry.id   AF-A0A9D9DBM2-F1
#
_cell.length_a   1.000
_cell.length_b   1.000
_cell.length_c   1.000
_cell.angle_alpha   90.00
_cell.angle_beta   90.00
_cell.angle_gamma   90.00
#
_symmetry.space_group_name_H-M   'P 1'
#
loop_
_entity.id
_entity.type
_entity.pdbx_description
1 polymer ?
#
loop_
_entity_poly.entity_id
_entity_poly.type
_entity_poly.pdbx_seq_one_letter_code
_entity_poly.pdbx_strand_id
1 'polypeptide(L)'
;MPRGGTTGLELSDDEKAALEGLSGTDKAAILMLSLSEEDAAQIFRNLQPKQVQKLGIRMAEMSDFNQDAVNAVHKTFLSSITKHSHIGIGSSDFVRNALVAALGEDKANNLVDQIAMGTGSHGLDSLKWMDARQVATIIQNEHPQIQTIVLSYLEPEQSAQILSQFPEPVRLDLIMRIATLEEVQPAALQELNEIMEKQFAGSAGAQTAKIGGLKSAA
;
A
#
# COMPACT_ATOMS: atom_id res chain seq x y z
N MET A 1 -26.45 5.02 -3.97
CA MET A 1 -26.16 3.59 -3.75
C MET A 1 -24.95 3.22 -4.59
N PRO A 2 -23.77 2.95 -4.00
CA PRO A 2 -22.65 2.41 -4.77
C PRO A 2 -22.78 0.89 -4.86
N ARG A 3 -22.52 0.36 -6.07
CA ARG A 3 -22.50 -1.06 -6.39
C ARG A 3 -21.37 -1.73 -5.62
N GLY A 4 -21.68 -2.80 -4.88
CA GLY A 4 -20.67 -3.65 -4.26
C GLY A 4 -19.78 -4.27 -5.34
N GLY A 5 -18.48 -3.96 -5.28
CA GLY A 5 -17.47 -4.68 -6.05
C GLY A 5 -17.43 -6.11 -5.54
N THR A 6 -17.77 -7.06 -6.41
CA THR A 6 -17.58 -8.48 -6.15
C THR A 6 -16.09 -8.72 -5.94
N THR A 7 -15.70 -9.10 -4.73
CA THR A 7 -14.37 -9.62 -4.44
C THR A 7 -14.13 -10.81 -5.38
N GLY A 8 -13.08 -10.80 -6.20
CA GLY A 8 -12.75 -11.85 -7.19
C GLY A 8 -12.46 -13.26 -6.63
N LEU A 9 -12.89 -13.53 -5.41
CA LEU A 9 -12.80 -14.79 -4.67
C LEU A 9 -14.13 -15.58 -4.68
N GLU A 10 -15.18 -15.06 -5.31
CA GLU A 10 -16.42 -15.82 -5.50
C GLU A 10 -16.18 -16.99 -6.47
N LEU A 11 -16.71 -18.16 -6.08
CA LEU A 11 -16.63 -19.38 -6.88
C LEU A 11 -17.75 -19.39 -7.91
N SER A 12 -17.43 -19.74 -9.16
CA SER A 12 -18.44 -20.08 -10.17
C SER A 12 -19.17 -21.37 -9.79
N ASP A 13 -20.29 -21.66 -10.45
CA ASP A 13 -21.03 -22.89 -10.17
C ASP A 13 -20.26 -24.15 -10.61
N ASP A 14 -19.47 -24.06 -11.66
CA ASP A 14 -18.55 -25.13 -12.10
C ASP A 14 -17.41 -25.35 -11.09
N GLU A 15 -16.84 -24.26 -10.55
CA GLU A 15 -15.82 -24.31 -9.49
C GLU A 15 -16.37 -24.91 -8.19
N LYS A 16 -17.62 -24.61 -7.82
CA LYS A 16 -18.29 -25.22 -6.67
C LYS A 16 -18.50 -26.72 -6.89
N ALA A 17 -19.02 -27.12 -8.05
CA ALA A 17 -19.22 -28.51 -8.40
C ALA A 17 -17.89 -29.29 -8.40
N ALA A 18 -16.81 -28.68 -8.89
CA ALA A 18 -15.47 -29.25 -8.86
C ALA A 18 -14.93 -29.46 -7.44
N LEU A 19 -15.38 -28.68 -6.44
CA LEU A 19 -15.02 -28.87 -5.03
C LEU A 19 -15.83 -29.96 -4.32
N GLU A 20 -17.05 -30.26 -4.77
CA GLU A 20 -18.00 -31.16 -4.08
C GLU A 20 -17.54 -32.63 -4.03
N GLY A 21 -16.48 -33.00 -4.75
CA GLY A 21 -15.85 -34.32 -4.69
C GLY A 21 -14.49 -34.39 -3.99
N LEU A 22 -13.92 -33.24 -3.58
CA LEU A 22 -12.53 -33.19 -3.12
C LEU A 22 -12.41 -33.29 -1.60
N SER A 23 -11.65 -34.28 -1.14
CA SER A 23 -11.28 -34.40 0.27
C SER A 23 -10.33 -33.27 0.70
N GLY A 24 -10.22 -32.98 2.00
CA GLY A 24 -9.23 -32.01 2.49
C GLY A 24 -7.78 -32.39 2.15
N THR A 25 -7.49 -33.69 2.01
CA THR A 25 -6.15 -34.16 1.56
C THR A 25 -5.95 -33.88 0.08
N ASP A 26 -7.02 -33.95 -0.72
CA ASP A 26 -6.99 -33.68 -2.14
C ASP A 26 -6.74 -32.20 -2.41
N LYS A 27 -7.44 -31.33 -1.65
CA LYS A 27 -7.24 -29.88 -1.71
C LYS A 27 -5.81 -29.50 -1.31
N ALA A 28 -5.25 -30.13 -0.27
CA ALA A 28 -3.87 -29.92 0.13
C ALA A 28 -2.87 -30.40 -0.93
N ALA A 29 -3.11 -31.56 -1.55
CA ALA A 29 -2.26 -32.08 -2.63
C ALA A 29 -2.26 -31.15 -3.85
N ILE A 30 -3.43 -30.66 -4.26
CA ILE A 30 -3.58 -29.68 -5.36
C ILE A 30 -2.82 -28.39 -5.03
N LEU A 31 -2.93 -27.88 -3.81
CA LEU A 31 -2.20 -26.68 -3.40
C LEU A 31 -0.68 -26.92 -3.46
N MET A 32 -0.20 -28.04 -2.94
CA MET A 32 1.23 -28.37 -2.91
C MET A 32 1.82 -28.55 -4.31
N LEU A 33 1.07 -29.13 -5.25
CA LEU A 33 1.48 -29.32 -6.64
C LEU A 33 1.49 -28.01 -7.44
N SER A 34 0.84 -26.96 -6.94
CA SER A 34 0.87 -25.62 -7.54
C SER A 34 2.05 -24.76 -7.09
N LEU A 35 2.86 -25.24 -6.13
CA LEU A 35 4.01 -24.53 -5.58
C LEU A 35 5.31 -24.93 -6.29
N SER A 36 6.36 -24.13 -6.09
CA SER A 36 7.72 -24.57 -6.43
C SER A 36 8.15 -25.72 -5.53
N GLU A 37 9.10 -26.55 -6.00
CA GLU A 37 9.64 -27.66 -5.19
C GLU A 37 10.23 -27.16 -3.85
N GLU A 38 10.85 -25.98 -3.86
CA GLU A 38 11.45 -25.37 -2.67
C GLU A 38 10.38 -24.97 -1.64
N ASP A 39 9.31 -24.30 -2.08
CA ASP A 39 8.21 -23.88 -1.20
C ASP A 39 7.45 -25.07 -0.62
N ALA A 40 7.16 -26.07 -1.47
CA ALA A 40 6.54 -27.32 -1.03
C ALA A 40 7.43 -28.05 0.00
N ALA A 41 8.75 -28.06 -0.19
CA ALA A 41 9.67 -28.67 0.76
C ALA A 41 9.65 -27.97 2.13
N GLN A 42 9.52 -26.65 2.18
CA GLN A 42 9.37 -25.92 3.44
C GLN A 42 8.09 -26.33 4.18
N ILE A 43 6.99 -26.51 3.47
CA ILE A 43 5.73 -26.98 4.06
C ILE A 43 5.88 -28.42 4.58
N PHE A 44 6.48 -29.32 3.80
CA PHE A 44 6.71 -30.71 4.21
C PHE A 44 7.54 -30.84 5.49
N ARG A 45 8.54 -29.96 5.70
CA ARG A 45 9.35 -29.94 6.94
C ARG A 45 8.54 -29.66 8.20
N ASN A 46 7.37 -29.03 8.07
CA ASN A 46 6.49 -28.70 9.19
C ASN A 46 5.42 -29.79 9.44
N LEU A 47 5.38 -30.86 8.64
CA LEU A 47 4.40 -31.94 8.76
C LEU A 47 4.97 -33.14 9.51
N GLN A 48 4.10 -33.85 10.24
CA GLN A 48 4.46 -35.11 10.87
C GLN A 48 4.67 -36.20 9.81
N PRO A 49 5.51 -37.23 10.07
CA PRO A 49 5.81 -38.28 9.08
C PRO A 49 4.58 -38.95 8.46
N LYS A 50 3.53 -39.21 9.26
CA LYS A 50 2.27 -39.79 8.77
C LYS A 50 1.52 -38.86 7.81
N GLN A 51 1.60 -37.55 8.02
CA GLN A 51 0.97 -36.55 7.16
C GLN A 51 1.74 -36.40 5.85
N VAL A 52 3.07 -36.39 5.92
CA VAL A 52 3.96 -36.39 4.73
C VAL A 52 3.63 -37.59 3.84
N GLN A 53 3.57 -38.80 4.41
CA GLN A 53 3.25 -40.01 3.67
C GLN A 53 1.87 -39.95 3.02
N LYS A 54 0.84 -39.55 3.78
CA LYS A 54 -0.54 -39.45 3.27
C LYS A 54 -0.65 -38.43 2.13
N LEU A 55 -0.03 -37.27 2.29
CA LEU A 55 -0.04 -36.20 1.30
C LEU A 55 0.77 -36.57 0.06
N GLY A 56 1.96 -37.16 0.23
CA GLY A 56 2.82 -37.60 -0.87
C GLY A 56 2.19 -38.67 -1.75
N ILE A 57 1.52 -39.68 -1.14
CA ILE A 57 0.75 -40.68 -1.89
C ILE A 57 -0.33 -40.00 -2.72
N ARG A 58 -1.10 -39.08 -2.10
CA ARG A 58 -2.18 -38.40 -2.81
C ARG A 58 -1.67 -37.53 -3.96
N MET A 59 -0.53 -36.86 -3.77
CA MET A 59 0.11 -36.06 -4.82
C MET A 59 0.58 -36.92 -5.99
N ALA A 60 1.11 -38.11 -5.74
CA ALA A 60 1.56 -39.03 -6.79
C ALA A 60 0.39 -39.67 -7.58
N GLU A 61 -0.76 -39.86 -6.93
CA GLU A 61 -1.99 -40.38 -7.58
C GLU A 61 -2.72 -39.31 -8.42
N MET A 62 -2.40 -38.03 -8.26
CA MET A 62 -2.99 -36.94 -9.01
C MET A 62 -2.22 -36.71 -10.31
N SER A 63 -2.77 -37.13 -11.44
CA SER A 63 -2.13 -37.06 -12.76
C SER A 63 -2.80 -36.10 -13.76
N ASP A 64 -4.05 -35.70 -13.51
CA ASP A 64 -4.78 -34.72 -14.35
C ASP A 64 -5.49 -33.70 -13.47
N PHE A 65 -5.17 -32.42 -13.68
CA PHE A 65 -5.79 -31.33 -12.96
C PHE A 65 -6.94 -30.75 -13.78
N ASN A 66 -8.16 -30.84 -13.26
CA ASN A 66 -9.23 -29.98 -13.74
C ASN A 66 -8.88 -28.53 -13.33
N GLN A 67 -8.74 -27.63 -14.31
CA GLN A 67 -8.41 -26.23 -14.08
C GLN A 67 -9.41 -25.55 -13.11
N ASP A 68 -10.69 -25.92 -13.20
CA ASP A 68 -11.74 -25.40 -12.31
C ASP A 68 -11.53 -25.87 -10.87
N ALA A 69 -11.06 -27.10 -10.67
CA ALA A 69 -10.74 -27.61 -9.34
C ALA A 69 -9.53 -26.88 -8.72
N VAL A 70 -8.48 -26.61 -9.52
CA VAL A 70 -7.30 -25.86 -9.06
C VAL A 70 -7.69 -24.44 -8.65
N ASN A 71 -8.40 -23.72 -9.53
CA ASN A 71 -8.85 -22.36 -9.27
C ASN A 71 -9.76 -22.30 -8.03
N ALA A 72 -10.69 -23.26 -7.89
CA ALA A 72 -11.58 -23.34 -6.75
C ALA A 72 -10.85 -23.61 -5.44
N VAL A 73 -9.84 -24.50 -5.45
CA VAL A 73 -8.99 -24.77 -4.27
C VAL A 73 -8.20 -23.53 -3.87
N HIS A 74 -7.61 -22.82 -4.82
CA HIS A 74 -6.87 -21.57 -4.56
C HIS A 74 -7.77 -20.47 -3.98
N LYS A 75 -8.93 -20.21 -4.60
CA LYS A 75 -9.92 -19.23 -4.09
C LYS A 75 -10.40 -19.60 -2.69
N THR A 76 -10.67 -20.88 -2.44
CA THR A 76 -11.09 -21.37 -1.12
C THR A 76 -9.99 -21.21 -0.07
N PHE A 77 -8.74 -21.50 -0.42
CA PHE A 77 -7.59 -21.32 0.45
C PHE A 77 -7.38 -19.84 0.80
N LEU A 78 -7.41 -18.95 -0.20
CA LEU A 78 -7.32 -17.50 0.00
C LEU A 78 -8.45 -16.96 0.87
N SER A 79 -9.70 -17.39 0.63
CA SER A 79 -10.87 -17.04 1.45
C SER A 79 -10.73 -17.55 2.89
N SER A 80 -10.18 -18.74 3.08
CA SER A 80 -9.96 -19.33 4.41
C SER A 80 -8.85 -18.60 5.17
N ILE A 81 -7.78 -18.22 4.47
CA ILE A 81 -6.70 -17.38 5.00
C ILE A 81 -7.26 -16.03 5.43
N THR A 82 -8.07 -15.36 4.60
CA THR A 82 -8.67 -14.06 4.97
C THR A 82 -9.65 -14.16 6.13
N LYS A 83 -10.31 -15.30 6.34
CA LYS A 83 -11.24 -15.53 7.47
C LYS A 83 -10.53 -15.87 8.79
N HIS A 84 -9.42 -16.61 8.75
CA HIS A 84 -8.72 -17.10 9.95
C HIS A 84 -7.49 -16.29 10.32
N SER A 85 -6.92 -15.60 9.35
CA SER A 85 -5.86 -14.64 9.59
C SER A 85 -6.54 -13.29 9.78
N HIS A 86 -6.16 -12.56 10.83
CA HIS A 86 -6.45 -11.12 10.94
C HIS A 86 -5.65 -10.37 9.85
N ILE A 87 -5.89 -10.66 8.56
CA ILE A 87 -5.37 -9.92 7.39
C ILE A 87 -6.16 -8.61 7.29
N GLY A 88 -5.98 -7.85 8.35
CA GLY A 88 -6.45 -6.51 8.63
C GLY A 88 -5.59 -5.88 9.74
N ILE A 89 -4.86 -6.69 10.53
CA ILE A 89 -3.97 -6.26 11.64
C ILE A 89 -2.64 -7.05 11.63
N GLY A 90 -2.09 -7.36 10.45
CA GLY A 90 -0.81 -8.11 10.34
C GLY A 90 -0.15 -8.13 8.96
N SER A 91 -0.73 -7.44 7.96
CA SER A 91 -0.13 -7.29 6.63
C SER A 91 1.13 -6.43 6.65
N SER A 92 1.24 -5.49 7.60
CA SER A 92 2.41 -4.60 7.71
C SER A 92 3.68 -5.37 8.05
N ASP A 93 3.63 -6.31 9.01
CA ASP A 93 4.81 -7.07 9.42
C ASP A 93 5.25 -8.08 8.36
N PHE A 94 4.29 -8.72 7.67
CA PHE A 94 4.61 -9.61 6.57
C PHE A 94 5.25 -8.84 5.40
N VAL A 95 4.68 -7.70 5.02
CA VAL A 95 5.24 -6.84 3.97
C VAL A 95 6.59 -6.28 4.39
N ARG A 96 6.77 -5.90 5.66
CA ARG A 96 8.04 -5.48 6.23
C ARG A 96 9.10 -6.55 6.08
N ASN A 97 8.82 -7.76 6.57
CA ASN A 97 9.77 -8.85 6.55
C ASN A 97 10.12 -9.28 5.11
N ALA A 98 9.14 -9.28 4.20
CA ALA A 98 9.36 -9.56 2.79
C ALA A 98 10.25 -8.50 2.12
N LEU A 99 10.01 -7.21 2.39
CA LEU A 99 10.83 -6.12 1.88
C LEU A 99 12.25 -6.13 2.46
N VAL A 100 12.41 -6.42 3.76
CA VAL A 100 13.72 -6.54 4.43
C VAL A 100 14.52 -7.68 3.81
N ALA A 101 13.88 -8.83 3.58
CA ALA A 101 14.53 -9.99 2.95
C ALA A 101 14.97 -9.69 1.50
N ALA A 102 14.20 -8.89 0.75
CA ALA A 102 14.49 -8.58 -0.64
C ALA A 102 15.49 -7.43 -0.85
N LEU A 103 15.51 -6.43 0.05
CA LEU A 103 16.16 -5.14 -0.19
C LEU A 103 17.18 -4.74 0.89
N GLY A 104 17.23 -5.46 2.01
CA GLY A 104 18.00 -5.10 3.20
C GLY A 104 17.24 -4.14 4.13
N GLU A 105 17.60 -4.17 5.41
CA GLU A 105 16.88 -3.54 6.52
C GLU A 105 16.67 -2.01 6.33
N ASP A 106 17.71 -1.29 5.92
CA ASP A 106 17.66 0.17 5.73
C ASP A 106 16.69 0.60 4.60
N LYS A 107 16.67 -0.12 3.48
CA LYS A 107 15.80 0.20 2.33
C LYS A 107 14.36 -0.22 2.57
N ALA A 108 14.19 -1.36 3.22
CA ALA A 108 12.89 -1.89 3.56
C ALA A 108 12.17 -1.05 4.61
N ASN A 109 12.86 -0.59 5.65
CA ASN A 109 12.24 0.27 6.67
C ASN A 109 11.70 1.56 6.04
N ASN A 110 12.47 2.21 5.16
CA ASN A 110 11.98 3.39 4.42
C ASN A 110 10.74 3.09 3.56
N LEU A 111 10.71 1.97 2.84
CA LEU A 111 9.56 1.59 2.00
C LEU A 111 8.35 1.16 2.83
N VAL A 112 8.57 0.50 3.96
CA VAL A 112 7.50 0.04 4.85
C VAL A 112 6.88 1.20 5.58
N ASP A 113 7.69 2.15 6.03
CA ASP A 113 7.18 3.38 6.63
C ASP A 113 6.40 4.17 5.57
N GLN A 114 6.87 4.21 4.32
CA GLN A 114 6.12 4.75 3.18
C GLN A 114 4.79 4.01 2.92
N ILE A 115 4.73 2.68 3.06
CA ILE A 115 3.51 1.88 2.84
C ILE A 115 2.54 1.97 4.04
N ALA A 116 3.05 1.97 5.28
CA ALA A 116 2.28 1.98 6.52
C ALA A 116 1.60 3.34 6.78
N MET A 117 2.17 4.43 6.26
CA MET A 117 1.62 5.78 6.36
C MET A 117 0.41 6.02 5.42
N GLY A 118 0.08 5.04 4.56
CA GLY A 118 -1.09 5.05 3.69
C GLY A 118 -1.06 6.14 2.63
N THR A 119 -1.82 5.92 1.55
CA THR A 119 -2.03 6.87 0.43
C THR A 119 -2.63 8.24 0.82
N GLY A 120 -2.79 8.52 2.12
CA GLY A 120 -3.37 9.75 2.67
C GLY A 120 -2.36 10.76 3.23
N SER A 121 -1.05 10.50 3.22
CA SER A 121 -0.04 11.39 3.83
C SER A 121 1.13 11.78 2.92
N HIS A 122 1.30 11.13 1.76
CA HIS A 122 2.45 11.36 0.86
C HIS A 122 2.60 12.83 0.43
N GLY A 123 1.49 13.55 0.20
CA GLY A 123 1.54 14.94 -0.21
C GLY A 123 2.06 15.85 0.91
N LEU A 124 1.48 15.73 2.10
CA LEU A 124 1.81 16.55 3.27
C LEU A 124 3.23 16.30 3.80
N ASP A 125 3.64 15.04 3.90
CA ASP A 125 4.99 14.72 4.37
C ASP A 125 6.08 15.17 3.39
N SER A 126 5.78 15.20 2.09
CA SER A 126 6.71 15.75 1.10
C SER A 126 6.98 17.23 1.34
N LEU A 127 6.00 18.00 1.84
CA LEU A 127 6.16 19.43 2.10
C LEU A 127 7.20 19.73 3.21
N LYS A 128 7.39 18.81 4.16
CA LYS A 128 8.41 18.95 5.23
C LYS A 128 9.83 19.05 4.68
N TRP A 129 10.07 18.47 3.51
CA TRP A 129 11.38 18.43 2.86
C TRP A 129 11.55 19.49 1.77
N MET A 130 10.52 20.28 1.49
CA MET A 130 10.51 21.31 0.44
C MET A 130 10.91 22.69 0.97
N ASP A 131 11.57 23.48 0.14
CA ASP A 131 11.86 24.88 0.45
C ASP A 131 10.56 25.70 0.63
N ALA A 132 10.56 26.59 1.62
CA ALA A 132 9.39 27.40 1.99
C ALA A 132 8.79 28.19 0.83
N ARG A 133 9.60 28.66 -0.13
CA ARG A 133 9.07 29.38 -1.31
C ARG A 133 8.33 28.46 -2.27
N GLN A 134 8.80 27.22 -2.42
CA GLN A 134 8.14 26.23 -3.27
C GLN A 134 6.81 25.81 -2.66
N VAL A 135 6.79 25.57 -1.35
CA VAL A 135 5.53 25.29 -0.63
C VAL A 135 4.55 26.44 -0.79
N ALA A 136 4.98 27.69 -0.55
CA ALA A 136 4.14 28.87 -0.76
C ALA A 136 3.55 28.95 -2.18
N THR A 137 4.36 28.66 -3.20
CA THR A 137 3.91 28.67 -4.61
C THR A 137 2.86 27.60 -4.89
N ILE A 138 2.96 26.43 -4.26
CA ILE A 138 1.98 25.35 -4.40
C ILE A 138 0.65 25.76 -3.78
N ILE A 139 0.67 26.31 -2.57
CA ILE A 139 -0.56 26.54 -1.80
C ILE A 139 -1.19 27.92 -2.03
N GLN A 140 -0.51 28.87 -2.68
CA GLN A 140 -0.98 30.26 -2.80
C GLN A 140 -2.35 30.42 -3.48
N ASN A 141 -2.69 29.51 -4.38
CA ASN A 141 -3.96 29.53 -5.12
C ASN A 141 -5.01 28.59 -4.51
N GLU A 142 -4.66 27.87 -3.45
CA GLU A 142 -5.56 26.93 -2.78
C GLU A 142 -6.51 27.65 -1.83
N HIS A 143 -7.60 26.96 -1.45
CA HIS A 143 -8.56 27.51 -0.51
C HIS A 143 -7.88 27.85 0.84
N PRO A 144 -8.25 28.95 1.53
CA PRO A 144 -7.62 29.35 2.80
C PRO A 144 -7.60 28.24 3.87
N GLN A 145 -8.56 27.33 3.83
CA GLN A 145 -8.59 26.16 4.72
C GLN A 145 -7.43 25.20 4.45
N ILE A 146 -7.09 24.94 3.19
CA ILE A 146 -5.96 24.08 2.81
C ILE A 146 -4.64 24.74 3.20
N GLN A 147 -4.50 26.04 2.95
CA GLN A 147 -3.33 26.82 3.40
C GLN A 147 -3.14 26.73 4.92
N THR A 148 -4.23 26.88 5.68
CA THR A 148 -4.24 26.76 7.15
C THR A 148 -3.80 25.37 7.60
N ILE A 149 -4.32 24.31 6.97
CA ILE A 149 -3.97 22.92 7.31
C ILE A 149 -2.49 22.65 7.04
N VAL A 150 -1.97 23.06 5.88
CA VAL A 150 -0.56 22.92 5.54
C VAL A 150 0.33 23.62 6.57
N LEU A 151 0.02 24.88 6.89
CA LEU A 151 0.79 25.66 7.87
C LEU A 151 0.70 25.09 9.29
N SER A 152 -0.42 24.46 9.66
CA SER A 152 -0.59 23.79 10.95
C SER A 152 0.18 22.46 11.06
N TYR A 153 0.55 21.88 9.91
CA TYR A 153 1.23 20.58 9.84
C TYR A 153 2.76 20.68 9.79
N LEU A 154 3.29 21.80 9.29
CA LEU A 154 4.73 22.02 9.14
C LEU A 154 5.37 22.59 10.42
N GLU A 155 6.69 22.43 10.53
CA GLU A 155 7.47 22.97 11.66
C GLU A 155 7.32 24.51 11.75
N PRO A 156 7.25 25.09 12.97
CA PRO A 156 6.98 26.52 13.17
C PRO A 156 7.88 27.45 12.35
N GLU A 157 9.18 27.13 12.26
CA GLU A 157 10.16 27.90 11.50
C GLU A 157 9.84 27.92 10.00
N GLN A 158 9.47 26.76 9.44
CA GLN A 158 9.12 26.64 8.01
C GLN A 158 7.80 27.34 7.73
N SER A 159 6.79 27.17 8.58
CA SER A 159 5.50 27.85 8.46
C SER A 159 5.64 29.38 8.52
N ALA A 160 6.50 29.91 9.40
CA ALA A 160 6.78 31.34 9.46
C ALA A 160 7.41 31.86 8.16
N GLN A 161 8.35 31.10 7.57
CA GLN A 161 8.96 31.45 6.29
C GLN A 161 7.93 31.41 5.14
N ILE A 162 7.03 30.43 5.12
CA ILE A 162 5.95 30.34 4.13
C ILE A 162 4.99 31.53 4.28
N LEU A 163 4.54 31.82 5.50
CA LEU A 163 3.67 32.97 5.81
C LEU A 163 4.27 34.31 5.36
N SER A 164 5.60 34.44 5.43
CA SER A 164 6.30 35.65 4.98
C SER A 164 6.17 35.92 3.46
N GLN A 165 5.85 34.89 2.67
CA GLN A 165 5.62 35.02 1.22
C GLN A 165 4.22 35.57 0.88
N PHE A 166 3.27 35.55 1.82
CA PHE A 166 1.92 36.06 1.62
C PHE A 166 1.81 37.56 1.94
N PRO A 167 0.92 38.29 1.24
CA PRO A 167 0.55 39.66 1.61
C PRO A 167 0.04 39.75 3.05
N GLU A 168 0.32 40.88 3.72
CA GLU A 168 -0.03 41.10 5.13
C GLU A 168 -1.51 40.80 5.49
N PRO A 169 -2.51 41.23 4.69
CA PRO A 169 -3.92 40.92 5.00
C PRO A 169 -4.23 39.42 4.97
N VAL A 170 -3.62 38.68 4.04
CA VAL A 170 -3.81 37.22 3.90
C VAL A 170 -3.12 36.50 5.04
N ARG A 171 -1.91 36.94 5.41
CA ARG A 171 -1.15 36.40 6.53
C ARG A 171 -1.94 36.50 7.84
N LEU A 172 -2.56 37.65 8.10
CA LEU A 172 -3.35 37.87 9.31
C LEU A 172 -4.56 36.95 9.37
N ASP A 173 -5.28 36.78 8.26
CA ASP A 173 -6.42 35.86 8.16
C ASP A 173 -6.00 34.41 8.43
N LEU A 174 -4.90 33.95 7.81
CA LEU A 174 -4.37 32.60 8.00
C LEU A 174 -3.94 32.36 9.46
N ILE A 175 -3.26 33.31 10.10
CA ILE A 175 -2.87 33.18 11.52
C ILE A 175 -4.09 33.03 12.41
N MET A 176 -5.14 33.83 12.19
CA MET A 176 -6.39 33.72 12.96
C MET A 176 -7.04 32.35 12.79
N ARG A 177 -7.07 31.81 11.55
CA ARG A 177 -7.61 30.48 11.25
C ARG A 177 -6.82 29.37 11.93
N ILE A 178 -5.49 29.44 11.90
CA ILE A 178 -4.61 28.48 12.58
C ILE A 178 -4.88 28.49 14.09
N ALA A 179 -5.05 29.67 14.68
CA ALA A 179 -5.33 29.83 16.11
C ALA A 179 -6.69 29.25 16.53
N THR A 180 -7.66 29.19 15.61
CA THR A 180 -9.00 28.63 15.86
C THR A 180 -9.20 27.22 15.28
N LEU A 181 -8.14 26.57 14.82
CA LEU A 181 -8.23 25.26 14.19
C LEU A 181 -8.41 24.17 15.26
N GLU A 182 -9.63 23.63 15.40
CA GLU A 182 -9.93 22.58 16.39
C GLU A 182 -9.65 21.17 15.85
N GLU A 183 -10.24 20.83 14.70
CA GLU A 183 -10.06 19.52 14.06
C GLU A 183 -9.88 19.66 12.55
N VAL A 184 -8.95 18.89 11.99
CA VAL A 184 -8.74 18.80 10.54
C VAL A 184 -9.64 17.72 9.98
N GLN A 185 -10.60 18.11 9.13
CA GLN A 185 -11.51 17.15 8.51
C GLN A 185 -10.76 16.22 7.53
N PRO A 186 -11.03 14.90 7.55
CA PRO A 186 -10.38 13.94 6.65
C PRO A 186 -10.51 14.30 5.16
N ALA A 187 -11.63 14.90 4.76
CA ALA A 187 -11.86 15.34 3.38
C ALA A 187 -10.84 16.40 2.90
N ALA A 188 -10.42 17.31 3.79
CA ALA A 188 -9.45 18.35 3.46
C ALA A 188 -8.01 17.77 3.33
N LEU A 189 -7.69 16.72 4.09
CA LEU A 189 -6.44 15.98 3.91
C LEU A 189 -6.41 15.26 2.57
N GLN A 190 -7.55 14.69 2.15
CA GLN A 190 -7.66 14.03 0.86
C GLN A 190 -7.50 15.02 -0.30
N GLU A 191 -8.15 16.19 -0.24
CA GLU A 191 -8.01 17.27 -1.22
C GLU A 191 -6.56 17.73 -1.36
N LEU A 192 -5.84 17.84 -0.24
CA LEU A 192 -4.42 18.20 -0.24
C LEU A 192 -3.54 17.14 -0.92
N ASN A 193 -3.83 15.86 -0.74
CA ASN A 193 -3.11 14.82 -1.48
C ASN A 193 -3.35 14.90 -2.98
N GLU A 194 -4.59 15.19 -3.42
CA GLU A 194 -4.90 15.37 -4.83
C GLU A 194 -4.20 16.59 -5.45
N ILE A 195 -4.07 17.69 -4.69
CA ILE A 195 -3.30 18.88 -5.11
C ILE A 195 -1.84 18.49 -5.31
N MET A 196 -1.25 17.78 -4.35
CA MET A 196 0.15 17.35 -4.42
C MET A 196 0.39 16.39 -5.59
N GLU A 197 -0.50 15.42 -5.80
CA GLU A 197 -0.42 14.50 -6.92
C GLU A 197 -0.47 15.24 -8.28
N LYS A 198 -1.35 16.24 -8.42
CA LYS A 198 -1.42 17.08 -9.63
C LYS A 198 -0.13 17.89 -9.86
N GLN A 199 0.44 18.48 -8.81
CA GLN A 199 1.66 19.28 -8.91
C GLN A 199 2.88 18.42 -9.28
N PHE A 200 2.97 17.21 -8.74
CA PHE A 200 4.04 16.27 -9.07
C PHE A 200 3.85 15.60 -10.43
N ALA A 201 2.63 15.26 -10.82
CA ALA A 201 2.33 14.75 -12.16
C ALA A 201 2.61 15.80 -13.25
N GLY A 202 2.29 17.07 -12.99
CA GLY A 202 2.65 18.19 -13.87
C GLY A 202 4.14 18.48 -13.90
N SER A 203 4.85 18.30 -12.78
CA SER A 203 6.30 18.48 -12.69
C SER A 203 7.11 17.29 -13.20
N ALA A 204 6.56 16.09 -13.29
CA ALA A 204 7.23 14.92 -13.87
C ALA A 204 7.58 15.10 -15.35
N GLY A 205 6.90 16.00 -16.07
CA GLY A 205 7.27 16.43 -17.41
C GLY A 205 8.35 17.52 -17.48
N ALA A 206 8.61 18.23 -16.37
CA ALA A 206 9.50 19.40 -16.33
C ALA A 206 10.76 19.22 -15.46
N GLN A 207 10.76 18.28 -14.52
CA GLN A 207 11.88 18.01 -13.60
C GLN A 207 12.91 17.02 -14.18
N THR A 208 12.59 16.30 -15.25
CA THR A 208 13.57 15.46 -15.99
C THR A 208 14.67 16.29 -16.66
N ALA A 209 14.53 17.63 -16.72
CA ALA A 209 15.50 18.53 -17.34
C ALA A 209 16.47 19.22 -16.36
N LYS A 210 16.37 18.99 -15.02
CA LYS A 210 17.22 19.69 -14.04
C LYS A 210 17.95 18.81 -13.01
N ILE A 211 17.97 17.49 -13.20
CA ILE A 211 18.88 16.58 -12.49
C ILE A 211 19.90 16.04 -13.52
N GLY A 212 20.83 16.89 -13.96
CA GLY A 212 21.83 16.46 -14.96
C GLY A 212 22.75 17.53 -15.53
N GLY A 213 22.89 18.68 -14.87
CA GLY A 213 23.73 19.78 -15.35
C GLY A 213 25.06 19.91 -14.61
N LEU A 214 26.13 19.45 -15.25
CA LEU A 214 27.49 20.00 -15.17
C LEU A 214 28.29 19.78 -13.86
N LYS A 215 28.83 18.57 -13.66
CA LYS A 215 30.21 18.34 -13.15
C LYS A 215 30.70 16.95 -13.56
N SER A 216 31.16 16.82 -14.80
CA SER A 216 32.28 15.94 -15.14
C SER A 216 32.85 16.37 -16.49
N ALA A 217 33.51 17.53 -16.47
CA ALA A 217 34.53 17.90 -17.42
C ALA A 217 35.83 17.98 -16.62
N ALA A 218 36.54 16.86 -16.57
CA ALA A 218 37.97 16.71 -16.32
C ALA A 218 38.33 15.25 -16.58
#